data_AF-A0A3R5ZYI3-F1
#
_entry.id   AF-A0A3R5ZYI3-F1
#
_cell.length_a   1.000
_cell.length_b   1.000
_cell.length_c   1.000
_cell.angle_alpha   90.00
_cell.angle_beta   90.00
_cell.angle_gamma   90.00
#
_symmetry.space_group_name_H-M   'P 1'
#
loop_
_entity.id
_entity.type
_entity.pdbx_description
1 polymer ?
#
loop_
_entity_poly.entity_id
_entity_poly.type
_entity_poly.pdbx_seq_one_letter_code
_entity_poly.pdbx_strand_id
1 'polypeptide(L)'
;MLQTKPTEHLAGITIQGDYKDFYELVESIYRITGLDDDQTEIYYGVKNRLLGICYDIRHAFMGDRDIVLEDNGMREDIMKWHEQITPTQNVYYSV
;
A
#
# COMPACT_ATOMS: atom_id res chain seq x y z
N MET A 1 5.68 -3.59 -6.31
CA MET A 1 6.24 -2.29 -6.71
C MET A 1 5.13 -1.26 -6.67
N LEU A 2 5.32 -0.21 -5.88
CA LEU A 2 4.38 0.90 -5.79
C LEU A 2 4.14 1.57 -7.16
N GLN A 3 2.88 1.79 -7.47
CA GLN A 3 2.43 2.55 -8.64
C GLN A 3 1.61 3.74 -8.19
N THR A 4 1.67 4.82 -8.97
CA THR A 4 0.85 6.00 -8.74
C THR A 4 0.16 6.42 -10.04
N LYS A 5 -1.08 6.86 -9.94
CA LYS A 5 -1.82 7.45 -11.06
C LYS A 5 -2.63 8.66 -10.59
N PRO A 6 -2.86 9.67 -11.43
CA PRO A 6 -3.79 10.74 -11.09
C PRO A 6 -5.20 10.20 -10.87
N THR A 7 -5.93 10.80 -9.93
CA THR A 7 -7.38 10.58 -9.78
C THR A 7 -8.15 11.14 -10.98
N GLU A 8 -9.39 10.66 -11.21
CA GLU A 8 -10.22 11.04 -12.37
C GLU A 8 -10.34 12.56 -12.56
N HIS A 9 -10.43 13.32 -11.47
CA HIS A 9 -10.58 14.78 -11.49
C HIS A 9 -9.26 15.52 -11.18
N LEU A 10 -8.12 14.83 -11.21
CA LEU A 10 -6.77 15.39 -10.99
C LEU A 10 -6.59 16.15 -9.66
N ALA A 11 -7.44 15.87 -8.66
CA ALA A 11 -7.38 16.50 -7.34
C ALA A 11 -6.37 15.84 -6.40
N GLY A 12 -5.80 14.70 -6.81
CA GLY A 12 -4.86 13.91 -6.04
C GLY A 12 -4.33 12.73 -6.85
N ILE A 13 -3.62 11.84 -6.16
CA ILE A 13 -3.06 10.61 -6.72
C ILE A 13 -3.69 9.39 -6.05
N THR A 14 -3.90 8.34 -6.82
CA THR A 14 -4.14 6.99 -6.33
C THR A 14 -2.80 6.28 -6.19
N ILE A 15 -2.58 5.61 -5.07
CA ILE A 15 -1.39 4.79 -4.81
C ILE A 15 -1.82 3.33 -4.81
N GLN A 16 -1.12 2.48 -5.56
CA GLN A 16 -1.39 1.05 -5.61
C GLN A 16 -0.12 0.25 -5.29
N GLY A 17 -0.24 -0.84 -4.54
CA GLY A 17 0.87 -1.69 -4.14
C GLY A 17 0.42 -3.01 -3.53
N ASP A 18 1.33 -3.97 -3.42
CA ASP A 18 1.07 -5.19 -2.66
C ASP A 18 1.16 -4.94 -1.14
N TYR A 19 0.92 -5.99 -0.33
CA TYR A 19 1.01 -5.87 1.13
C TYR A 19 2.36 -5.31 1.60
N LYS A 20 3.46 -5.79 1.01
CA LYS A 20 4.81 -5.42 1.46
C LYS A 20 5.13 -3.99 1.04
N ASP A 21 4.74 -3.59 -0.16
CA ASP A 21 4.85 -2.22 -0.64
C ASP A 21 4.20 -1.23 0.35
N PHE A 22 2.95 -1.49 0.74
CA PHE A 22 2.21 -0.59 1.66
C PHE A 22 2.73 -0.66 3.10
N TYR A 23 3.09 -1.86 3.59
CA TYR A 23 3.68 -2.03 4.90
C TYR A 23 4.97 -1.22 5.03
N GLU A 24 5.90 -1.35 4.08
CA GLU A 24 7.18 -0.63 4.12
C GLU A 24 7.00 0.88 3.94
N LEU A 25 6.01 1.33 3.17
CA LEU A 25 5.68 2.74 3.06
C LEU A 25 5.23 3.32 4.41
N VAL A 26 4.32 2.64 5.10
CA VAL A 26 3.85 3.05 6.44
C VAL A 26 4.99 3.06 7.46
N GLU A 27 5.80 1.99 7.50
CA GLU A 27 6.95 1.91 8.39
C GLU A 27 7.98 3.00 8.12
N SER A 28 8.21 3.34 6.85
CA SER A 28 9.15 4.40 6.48
C SER A 28 8.64 5.78 6.90
N ILE A 29 7.34 6.03 6.80
CA ILE A 29 6.74 7.27 7.30
C ILE A 29 6.87 7.34 8.83
N TYR A 30 6.58 6.26 9.55
CA TYR A 30 6.74 6.21 11.02
C TYR A 30 8.18 6.49 11.46
N ARG A 31 9.17 5.94 10.76
CA ARG A 31 10.60 6.21 11.01
C ARG A 31 10.95 7.69 10.83
N ILE A 32 10.29 8.40 9.90
CA ILE A 32 10.51 9.83 9.64
C ILE A 32 9.77 10.71 10.65
N THR A 33 8.53 10.37 11.02
CA THR A 33 7.74 11.17 11.96
C THR A 33 8.25 11.06 13.39
N GLY A 34 8.91 9.95 13.73
CA GLY A 34 9.35 9.66 15.09
C GLY A 34 8.17 9.32 16.01
N LEU A 35 8.48 9.10 17.29
CA LEU A 35 7.51 8.70 18.32
C LEU A 35 7.08 9.86 19.23
N ASP A 36 7.70 11.04 19.07
CA ASP A 36 7.42 12.20 19.91
C ASP A 36 6.15 12.92 19.43
N ASP A 37 5.27 13.25 20.37
CA ASP A 37 3.97 13.91 20.16
C ASP A 37 3.99 15.34 20.77
N ASP A 38 5.16 15.99 20.76
CA ASP A 38 5.30 17.38 21.17
C ASP A 38 4.53 18.30 20.22
N GLN A 39 3.38 18.77 20.69
CA GLN A 39 2.50 19.68 19.95
C GLN A 39 3.11 21.06 19.71
N THR A 40 4.21 21.39 20.40
CA THR A 40 4.96 22.63 20.21
C THR A 40 6.03 22.53 19.12
N GLU A 41 6.30 21.33 18.60
CA GLU A 41 7.25 21.11 17.53
C GLU A 41 6.77 21.76 16.22
N ILE A 42 7.70 22.42 15.52
CA ILE A 42 7.43 23.10 14.24
C ILE A 42 6.82 22.19 13.16
N TYR A 43 7.05 20.87 13.23
CA TYR A 43 6.56 19.88 12.26
C TYR A 43 5.34 19.09 12.72
N TYR A 44 4.77 19.39 13.90
CA TYR A 44 3.64 18.67 14.47
C TYR A 44 2.49 18.45 13.45
N GLY A 45 2.07 19.52 12.77
CA GLY A 45 1.00 19.44 11.77
C GLY A 45 1.36 18.59 10.53
N VAL A 46 2.62 18.60 10.11
CA VAL A 46 3.11 17.80 8.97
C VAL A 46 3.14 16.32 9.33
N LYS A 47 3.64 15.99 10.53
CA LYS A 47 3.62 14.62 11.07
C LYS A 47 2.19 14.09 11.13
N ASN A 48 1.27 14.84 11.70
CA ASN A 48 -0.14 14.46 11.77
C ASN A 48 -0.78 14.21 10.40
N ARG A 49 -0.44 15.02 9.38
CA ARG A 49 -0.93 14.79 8.02
C ARG A 49 -0.43 13.46 7.45
N LEU A 50 0.87 13.17 7.61
CA LEU A 50 1.47 11.91 7.16
C LEU A 50 0.88 10.71 7.90
N LEU A 51 0.71 10.81 9.22
CA LEU A 51 0.08 9.77 10.04
C LEU A 51 -1.38 9.50 9.66
N GLY A 52 -2.11 10.55 9.27
CA GLY A 52 -3.46 10.43 8.70
C GLY A 52 -3.48 9.60 7.41
N ILE A 53 -2.53 9.82 6.50
CA ILE A 53 -2.40 9.00 5.29
C ILE A 53 -2.04 7.54 5.63
N CYS A 54 -1.16 7.33 6.62
CA CYS A 54 -0.84 5.98 7.09
C CYS A 54 -2.07 5.24 7.62
N TYR A 55 -3.04 5.94 8.22
CA TYR A 55 -4.30 5.33 8.64
C TYR A 55 -5.06 4.77 7.43
N ASP A 56 -5.21 5.56 6.37
CA ASP A 56 -5.89 5.13 5.15
C ASP A 56 -5.20 3.92 4.48
N ILE A 57 -3.87 3.96 4.36
CA ILE A 57 -3.07 2.87 3.76
C ILE A 57 -3.18 1.57 4.58
N ARG A 58 -3.11 1.67 5.92
CA ARG A 58 -3.26 0.52 6.80
C ARG A 58 -4.60 -0.16 6.64
N HIS A 59 -5.68 0.62 6.58
CA HIS A 59 -7.01 0.07 6.34
C HIS A 59 -7.10 -0.64 4.97
N ALA A 60 -6.44 -0.09 3.94
CA ALA A 60 -6.42 -0.74 2.63
C ALA A 60 -5.79 -2.14 2.68
N PHE A 61 -4.57 -2.30 3.22
CA PHE A 61 -3.93 -3.61 3.26
C PHE A 61 -4.45 -4.56 4.36
N MET A 62 -5.31 -4.08 5.27
CA MET A 62 -6.12 -4.92 6.16
C MET A 62 -7.35 -5.53 5.47
N GLY A 63 -7.57 -5.22 4.19
CA GLY A 63 -8.70 -5.72 3.41
C GLY A 63 -9.99 -4.93 3.60
N ASP A 64 -9.93 -3.75 4.21
CA ASP A 64 -11.07 -2.87 4.47
C ASP A 64 -11.39 -1.94 3.27
N ARG A 65 -10.50 -1.89 2.26
CA ARG A 65 -10.65 -1.02 1.06
C ARG A 65 -10.26 -1.75 -0.23
N ASP A 66 -10.38 -1.04 -1.36
CA ASP A 66 -10.22 -1.50 -2.73
C ASP A 66 -9.10 -2.52 -2.94
N ILE A 67 -9.53 -3.74 -3.29
CA ILE A 67 -8.67 -4.86 -3.69
C ILE A 67 -8.65 -4.93 -5.22
N VAL A 68 -7.45 -4.97 -5.78
CA VAL A 68 -7.19 -5.13 -7.21
C VAL A 68 -6.55 -6.49 -7.44
N LEU A 69 -7.20 -7.33 -8.25
CA LEU A 69 -6.70 -8.64 -8.63
C LEU A 69 -6.05 -8.56 -10.00
N GLU A 70 -4.75 -8.84 -10.06
CA GLU A 70 -3.97 -8.81 -11.31
C GLU A 70 -3.54 -10.22 -11.68
N ASP A 71 -3.68 -10.59 -12.96
CA ASP A 71 -3.17 -11.87 -13.46
C ASP A 71 -1.65 -11.94 -13.28
N ASN A 72 -1.16 -13.08 -12.74
CA ASN A 72 0.26 -13.26 -12.46
C ASN A 72 0.98 -14.18 -13.46
N GLY A 73 0.29 -14.59 -14.54
CA GLY A 73 0.82 -15.48 -15.56
C GLY A 73 0.99 -16.94 -15.14
N MET A 74 0.57 -17.32 -13.92
CA MET A 74 0.61 -18.73 -13.50
C MET A 74 -0.47 -19.52 -14.22
N ARG A 75 -0.04 -20.60 -14.88
CA ARG A 75 -0.88 -21.52 -15.65
C ARG A 75 -0.63 -22.94 -15.19
N GLU A 76 -1.56 -23.85 -15.51
CA GLU A 76 -1.47 -25.24 -15.07
C GLU A 76 -0.18 -25.96 -15.51
N ASP A 77 0.31 -25.66 -16.71
CA ASP A 77 1.56 -26.23 -17.25
C ASP A 77 2.77 -25.82 -16.40
N ILE A 78 2.84 -24.53 -16.03
CA ILE A 78 3.89 -23.98 -15.19
C ILE A 78 3.82 -24.59 -13.78
N MET A 79 2.62 -24.68 -13.20
CA MET A 79 2.41 -25.29 -11.88
C MET A 79 2.79 -26.77 -11.84
N LYS A 80 2.43 -27.53 -12.89
CA LYS A 80 2.80 -28.94 -13.03
C LYS A 80 4.33 -29.10 -13.15
N TRP A 81 4.98 -28.26 -13.96
CA TRP A 81 6.44 -28.31 -14.13
C TRP A 81 7.20 -28.00 -12.83
N HIS A 82 6.68 -27.09 -12.00
CA HIS A 82 7.25 -26.74 -10.71
C HIS A 82 6.78 -27.61 -9.53
N GLU A 83 5.90 -28.60 -9.78
CA GLU A 83 5.28 -29.43 -8.73
C GLU A 83 4.63 -28.60 -7.59
N GLN A 84 4.07 -27.43 -7.92
CA GLN A 84 3.55 -26.48 -6.93
C GLN A 84 2.18 -25.93 -7.36
N ILE A 85 1.22 -25.88 -6.43
CA ILE A 85 -0.07 -25.21 -6.62
C ILE A 85 0.03 -23.80 -6.07
N THR A 86 -0.29 -22.80 -6.89
CA THR A 86 -0.27 -21.37 -6.52
C THR A 86 -1.51 -20.65 -7.04
N PRO A 87 -1.86 -19.47 -6.50
CA PRO A 87 -2.89 -18.62 -7.09
C PRO A 87 -2.51 -18.13 -8.49
N THR A 88 -3.50 -17.95 -9.37
CA THR A 88 -3.32 -17.37 -10.73
C THR A 88 -3.38 -15.84 -10.74
N GLN A 89 -3.65 -15.24 -9.59
CA GLN A 89 -3.78 -13.79 -9.45
C GLN A 89 -3.00 -13.32 -8.22
N ASN A 90 -2.43 -12.12 -8.34
CA ASN A 90 -1.83 -11.38 -7.25
C ASN A 90 -2.85 -10.39 -6.68
N VAL A 91 -2.73 -10.14 -5.38
CA VAL A 91 -3.56 -9.17 -4.66
C VAL A 91 -2.79 -7.86 -4.50
N TYR A 92 -3.39 -6.78 -4.98
CA TYR A 92 -2.93 -5.42 -4.79
C TYR A 92 -3.99 -4.60 -4.05
N TYR A 93 -3.56 -3.56 -3.36
CA TYR A 93 -4.40 -2.61 -2.64
C TYR A 93 -4.29 -1.23 -3.28
N SER A 94 -5.37 -0.45 -3.24
CA SER A 94 -5.42 0.90 -3.77
C SER A 94 -5.96 1.89 -2.73
N VAL A 95 -5.39 3.09 -2.68
CA VAL A 95 -5.86 4.22 -1.85
C VAL A 95 -5.81 5.52 -2.61
#